data_AF-A0A6B9FW16-F1
#
_entry.id   AF-A0A6B9FW16-F1
#
_cell.length_a   1.000
_cell.length_b   1.000
_cell.length_c   1.000
_cell.angle_alpha   90.00
_cell.angle_beta   90.00
_cell.angle_gamma   90.00
#
_symmetry.space_group_name_H-M   'P 1'
#
loop_
_entity.id
_entity.type
_entity.pdbx_description
1 polymer ?
#
loop_
_entity_poly.entity_id
_entity_poly.type
_entity_poly.pdbx_seq_one_letter_code
_entity_poly.pdbx_strand_id
1 'polypeptide(L)'
;MTLAMMNTHKAYKSLQQAGVEERQAEVLVEIFAEMQQEHSLTKVDLAQAMEGVVQGQQALNQRVDRLEERVDLFEKNVNERFDLIEKNIDSRFALVDKRFEKIDARFDKTDTQIHTMNLDIIGIKKELQWLKRIMMAATCAIVLAASKYIFIS
;
A
#
# COMPACT_ATOMS: atom_id res chain seq x y z
N MET A 1 28.07 30.31 -42.54
CA MET A 1 29.25 29.55 -42.99
C MET A 1 28.89 28.68 -44.19
N THR A 2 29.06 29.18 -45.39
CA THR A 2 29.01 28.42 -46.64
C THR A 2 30.23 27.49 -46.66
N LEU A 3 30.02 26.18 -46.79
CA LEU A 3 31.10 25.28 -47.22
C LEU A 3 31.46 25.75 -48.63
N ALA A 4 32.52 26.53 -48.75
CA ALA A 4 33.07 26.90 -50.04
C ALA A 4 33.62 25.60 -50.64
N MET A 5 32.80 24.95 -51.48
CA MET A 5 33.27 23.82 -52.29
C MET A 5 34.59 24.22 -52.94
N MET A 6 35.60 23.37 -52.80
CA MET A 6 36.93 23.63 -53.35
C MET A 6 36.79 23.99 -54.83
N ASN A 7 37.28 25.17 -55.22
CA ASN A 7 37.26 25.57 -56.62
C ASN A 7 38.36 24.79 -57.35
N THR A 8 37.97 23.65 -57.93
CA THR A 8 38.85 22.69 -58.60
C THR A 8 39.68 23.35 -59.69
N HIS A 9 39.09 24.27 -60.46
CA HIS A 9 39.79 25.05 -61.48
C HIS A 9 40.88 25.94 -60.87
N LYS A 10 40.60 26.64 -59.76
CA LYS A 10 41.61 27.48 -59.10
C LYS A 10 42.74 26.63 -58.53
N ALA A 11 42.41 25.49 -57.92
CA ALA A 11 43.39 24.55 -57.38
C ALA A 11 44.29 23.96 -58.48
N TYR A 12 43.70 23.51 -59.59
CA TYR A 12 44.43 23.00 -60.77
C TYR A 12 45.41 24.04 -61.33
N LYS A 13 44.94 25.29 -61.51
CA LYS A 13 45.79 26.39 -62.03
C LYS A 13 46.93 26.74 -61.07
N SER A 14 46.71 26.67 -59.76
CA SER A 14 47.75 26.87 -58.76
C SER A 14 48.80 25.76 -58.78
N LEU A 15 48.41 24.51 -59.03
CA LEU A 15 49.34 23.39 -59.18
C LEU A 15 50.19 23.52 -60.45
N GLN A 16 49.60 23.92 -61.57
CA GLN A 16 50.34 24.24 -62.79
C GLN A 16 51.36 25.36 -62.58
N GLN A 17 50.98 26.43 -61.86
CA GLN A 17 51.90 27.52 -61.51
C GLN A 17 53.06 27.09 -60.59
N ALA A 18 52.86 26.02 -59.82
CA ALA A 18 53.90 25.41 -59.00
C ALA A 18 54.79 24.42 -59.76
N GLY A 19 54.58 24.25 -61.08
CA GLY A 19 55.36 23.35 -61.93
C GLY A 19 54.90 21.89 -61.91
N VAL A 20 53.71 21.61 -61.39
CA VAL A 20 53.09 20.28 -61.48
C VAL A 20 52.60 20.05 -62.90
N GLU A 21 52.93 18.90 -63.48
CA GLU A 21 52.51 18.51 -64.83
C GLU A 21 50.98 18.29 -64.87
N GLU A 22 50.34 18.52 -66.03
CA GLU A 22 48.88 18.57 -66.14
C GLU A 22 48.20 17.35 -65.53
N ARG A 23 48.71 16.17 -65.85
CA ARG A 23 48.13 14.91 -65.37
C ARG A 23 48.30 14.72 -63.87
N GLN A 24 49.43 15.16 -63.30
CA GLN A 24 49.66 15.13 -61.87
C GLN A 24 48.78 16.14 -61.12
N ALA A 25 48.56 17.33 -61.69
CA ALA A 25 47.72 18.37 -61.11
C ALA A 25 46.24 17.94 -61.08
N GLU A 26 45.78 17.27 -62.15
CA GLU A 26 44.43 16.72 -62.24
C GLU A 26 44.17 15.66 -61.16
N VAL A 27 45.06 14.67 -61.04
CA VAL A 27 44.96 13.59 -60.04
C VAL A 27 44.98 14.13 -58.61
N LEU A 28 45.81 15.14 -58.31
CA LEU A 28 45.86 15.73 -56.96
C LEU A 28 44.60 16.50 -56.60
N VAL A 29 44.00 17.22 -57.56
CA VAL A 29 42.73 17.93 -57.35
C VAL A 29 41.58 16.94 -57.17
N GLU A 30 41.59 15.85 -57.94
CA GLU A 30 40.60 14.79 -57.86
C GLU A 30 40.62 14.10 -56.50
N ILE A 31 41.79 13.64 -56.02
CA ILE A 31 41.96 13.02 -54.69
C ILE A 31 41.52 13.97 -53.58
N PHE A 32 41.88 15.27 -53.65
CA PHE A 32 41.47 16.24 -52.63
C PHE A 32 39.97 16.57 -52.69
N ALA A 33 39.37 16.56 -53.87
CA ALA A 33 37.93 16.77 -54.05
C ALA A 33 37.13 15.58 -53.48
N GLU A 34 37.57 14.35 -53.75
CA GLU A 34 37.00 13.14 -53.16
C GLU A 34 37.14 13.14 -51.64
N MET A 35 38.32 13.47 -51.12
CA MET A 35 38.59 13.52 -49.67
C MET A 35 37.74 14.57 -48.93
N GLN A 36 37.41 15.70 -49.57
CA GLN A 36 36.46 16.68 -49.01
C GLN A 36 35.01 16.17 -49.02
N GLN A 37 34.67 15.33 -50.00
CA GLN A 37 33.34 14.72 -50.12
C GLN A 37 33.11 13.63 -49.07
N GLU A 38 34.14 12.90 -48.66
CA GLU A 38 33.97 11.61 -47.97
C GLU A 38 33.56 11.70 -46.48
N HIS A 39 33.71 12.83 -45.78
CA HIS A 39 33.41 12.91 -44.34
C HIS A 39 32.81 14.24 -43.81
N SER A 40 32.28 15.09 -44.69
CA SER A 40 31.74 16.39 -44.26
C SER A 40 30.29 16.28 -43.79
N LEU A 41 30.06 16.28 -42.47
CA LEU A 41 28.72 16.54 -41.89
C LEU A 41 28.18 17.85 -42.50
N THR A 42 27.11 17.73 -43.28
CA THR A 42 26.52 18.91 -43.92
C THR A 42 25.56 19.59 -42.96
N LYS A 43 25.25 20.86 -43.24
CA LYS A 43 24.18 21.57 -42.51
C LYS A 43 22.82 20.87 -42.66
N VAL A 44 22.62 20.15 -43.75
CA VAL A 44 21.38 19.39 -44.01
C VAL A 44 21.31 18.21 -43.05
N ASP A 45 22.40 17.45 -42.89
CA ASP A 45 22.47 16.34 -41.93
C ASP A 45 22.24 16.82 -40.49
N LEU A 46 22.83 17.97 -40.13
CA LEU A 46 22.62 18.57 -38.81
C LEU A 46 21.18 19.06 -38.62
N ALA A 47 20.57 19.66 -39.64
CA ALA A 47 19.17 20.10 -39.58
C ALA A 47 18.22 18.90 -39.42
N GLN A 48 18.47 17.82 -40.14
CA GLN A 48 17.69 16.58 -40.03
C GLN A 48 17.85 15.93 -38.66
N ALA A 49 19.06 15.90 -38.10
CA ALA A 49 19.29 15.43 -36.74
C ALA A 49 18.57 16.31 -35.69
N MET A 50 18.61 17.63 -35.86
CA MET A 50 17.92 18.57 -34.99
C MET A 50 16.40 18.41 -35.07
N GLU A 51 15.85 18.17 -36.26
CA GLU A 51 14.43 17.88 -36.44
C GLU A 51 14.03 16.60 -35.71
N GLY A 52 14.85 15.54 -35.81
CA GLY A 52 14.63 14.31 -35.04
C GLY A 52 14.65 14.53 -33.52
N VAL A 53 15.55 15.39 -33.03
CA VAL A 53 15.59 15.78 -31.60
C VAL A 53 14.33 16.56 -31.20
N VAL A 54 13.88 17.52 -32.00
CA VAL A 54 12.66 18.30 -31.73
C VAL A 54 11.43 17.40 -31.69
N GLN A 55 11.31 16.48 -32.66
CA GLN A 55 10.21 15.50 -32.68
C GLN A 55 10.26 14.57 -31.46
N GLY A 56 11.46 14.09 -31.10
CA GLY A 56 11.67 13.28 -29.90
C GLY A 56 11.27 14.02 -28.62
N GLN A 57 11.64 15.31 -28.51
CA GLN A 57 11.27 16.16 -27.38
C GLN A 57 9.76 16.38 -27.28
N GLN A 58 9.08 16.63 -28.42
CA GLN A 58 7.62 16.77 -28.45
C GLN A 58 6.92 15.49 -28.02
N ALA A 59 7.38 14.33 -28.51
CA ALA A 59 6.83 13.04 -28.12
C ALA A 59 7.06 12.74 -26.62
N LEU A 60 8.20 13.16 -26.06
CA LEU A 60 8.49 13.05 -24.64
C LEU A 60 7.55 13.93 -23.82
N ASN A 61 7.36 15.20 -24.19
CA ASN A 61 6.45 16.11 -23.48
C ASN A 61 5.04 15.52 -23.42
N GLN A 62 4.50 15.04 -24.53
CA GLN A 62 3.18 14.39 -24.55
C GLN A 62 3.10 13.14 -23.66
N ARG A 63 4.20 12.40 -23.50
CA ARG A 63 4.25 11.24 -22.60
C ARG A 63 4.30 11.67 -21.14
N VAL A 64 4.98 12.77 -20.83
CA VAL A 64 5.04 13.36 -19.49
C VAL A 64 3.66 13.89 -19.11
N ASP A 65 2.99 14.66 -19.98
CA ASP A 65 1.64 15.17 -19.73
C ASP A 65 0.66 14.01 -19.41
N ARG A 66 0.71 12.92 -20.21
CA ARG A 66 -0.10 11.73 -19.94
C ARG A 66 0.27 11.00 -18.65
N LEU A 67 1.52 11.09 -18.19
CA LEU A 67 1.93 10.51 -16.91
C LEU A 67 1.44 11.35 -15.75
N GLU A 68 1.49 12.68 -15.86
CA GLU A 68 0.94 13.60 -14.87
C GLU A 68 -0.56 13.33 -14.66
N GLU A 69 -1.35 13.26 -15.74
CA GLU A 69 -2.78 12.93 -15.66
C GLU A 69 -3.04 11.57 -14.99
N ARG A 70 -2.21 10.56 -15.27
CA ARG A 70 -2.33 9.23 -14.67
C ARG A 70 -1.96 9.22 -13.19
N VAL A 71 -0.99 10.02 -12.80
CA VAL A 71 -0.57 10.18 -11.40
C VAL A 71 -1.67 10.90 -10.61
N ASP A 72 -2.25 11.96 -11.16
CA ASP A 72 -3.37 12.67 -10.53
C ASP A 72 -4.59 11.76 -10.34
N LEU A 73 -4.94 10.96 -11.36
CA LEU A 73 -6.02 9.99 -11.27
C LEU A 73 -5.71 8.89 -10.24
N PHE A 74 -4.47 8.43 -10.18
CA PHE A 74 -4.03 7.44 -9.22
C PHE A 74 -4.12 7.97 -7.80
N GLU A 75 -3.62 9.18 -7.54
CA GLU A 75 -3.68 9.83 -6.23
C GLU A 75 -5.13 9.98 -5.77
N LYS A 76 -6.01 10.46 -6.65
CA LYS A 76 -7.43 10.59 -6.34
C LYS A 76 -8.07 9.24 -6.00
N ASN A 77 -7.82 8.20 -6.79
CA ASN A 77 -8.36 6.86 -6.55
C ASN A 77 -7.86 6.29 -5.21
N VAL A 78 -6.57 6.45 -4.91
CA VAL A 78 -5.98 6.01 -3.66
C VAL A 78 -6.66 6.72 -2.48
N ASN A 79 -6.77 8.05 -2.53
CA ASN A 79 -7.41 8.82 -1.46
C ASN A 79 -8.87 8.39 -1.24
N GLU A 80 -9.67 8.27 -2.30
CA GLU A 80 -11.06 7.79 -2.20
C GLU A 80 -11.16 6.39 -1.58
N ARG A 81 -10.25 5.48 -1.92
CA ARG A 81 -10.21 4.13 -1.35
C ARG A 81 -9.80 4.13 0.11
N PHE A 82 -8.84 4.97 0.50
CA PHE A 82 -8.42 5.11 1.89
C PHE A 82 -9.56 5.69 2.76
N ASP A 83 -10.24 6.73 2.29
CA ASP A 83 -11.40 7.31 2.98
C ASP A 83 -12.53 6.27 3.19
N LEU A 84 -12.77 5.43 2.18
CA LEU A 84 -13.76 4.35 2.28
C LEU A 84 -13.35 3.29 3.31
N ILE A 85 -12.06 2.94 3.33
CA ILE A 85 -11.51 1.96 4.29
C ILE A 85 -11.62 2.51 5.71
N GLU A 86 -11.25 3.77 5.95
CA GLU A 86 -11.35 4.43 7.26
C GLU A 86 -12.78 4.41 7.78
N LYS A 87 -13.75 4.86 6.97
CA LYS A 87 -15.17 4.83 7.34
C LYS A 87 -15.71 3.42 7.63
N ASN A 88 -15.25 2.42 6.86
CA ASN A 88 -15.65 1.03 7.09
C ASN A 88 -15.09 0.50 8.41
N ILE A 89 -13.81 0.78 8.68
CA ILE A 89 -13.13 0.41 9.92
C ILE A 89 -13.87 1.02 11.12
N ASP A 90 -14.13 2.33 11.09
CA ASP A 90 -14.85 3.01 12.18
C ASP A 90 -16.24 2.41 12.43
N SER A 91 -17.00 2.14 11.37
CA SER A 91 -18.32 1.52 11.46
C SER A 91 -18.25 0.12 12.09
N ARG A 92 -17.25 -0.67 11.72
CA ARG A 92 -17.04 -2.00 12.28
C ARG A 92 -16.61 -1.96 13.74
N PHE A 93 -15.74 -1.03 14.12
CA PHE A 93 -15.34 -0.85 15.52
C PHE A 93 -16.51 -0.38 16.38
N ALA A 94 -17.31 0.59 15.93
CA ALA A 94 -18.51 1.01 16.63
C ALA A 94 -19.53 -0.14 16.81
N LEU A 95 -19.64 -1.06 15.84
CA LEU A 95 -20.46 -2.26 15.99
C LEU A 95 -19.88 -3.23 17.03
N VAL A 96 -18.56 -3.37 17.07
CA VAL A 96 -17.85 -4.19 18.07
C VAL A 96 -18.09 -3.63 19.47
N ASP A 97 -17.95 -2.32 19.66
CA ASP A 97 -18.20 -1.66 20.95
C ASP A 97 -19.63 -1.93 21.45
N LYS A 98 -20.64 -1.74 20.58
CA LYS A 98 -22.05 -2.07 20.91
C LYS A 98 -22.27 -3.54 21.28
N ARG A 99 -21.48 -4.46 20.72
CA ARG A 99 -21.56 -5.89 21.09
C ARG A 99 -20.92 -6.14 22.44
N PHE A 100 -19.82 -5.46 22.76
CA PHE A 100 -19.19 -5.53 24.08
C PHE A 100 -20.09 -4.95 25.17
N GLU A 101 -20.72 -3.81 24.96
CA GLU A 101 -21.71 -3.25 25.90
C GLU A 101 -22.84 -4.24 26.22
N LYS A 102 -23.34 -4.95 25.18
CA LYS A 102 -24.37 -6.00 25.37
C LYS A 102 -23.84 -7.21 26.13
N ILE A 103 -22.56 -7.55 25.97
CA ILE A 103 -21.92 -8.65 26.68
C ILE A 103 -21.77 -8.26 28.16
N ASP A 104 -21.28 -7.05 28.44
CA ASP A 104 -21.12 -6.53 29.81
C ASP A 104 -22.47 -6.52 30.54
N ALA A 105 -23.52 -6.01 29.91
CA ALA A 105 -24.87 -6.03 30.50
C ALA A 105 -25.40 -7.45 30.80
N ARG A 106 -25.01 -8.45 29.99
CA ARG A 106 -25.35 -9.86 30.26
C ARG A 106 -24.53 -10.41 31.42
N PHE A 107 -23.25 -10.06 31.52
CA PHE A 107 -22.40 -10.45 32.63
C PHE A 107 -22.90 -9.87 33.95
N ASP A 108 -23.27 -8.58 33.99
CA ASP A 108 -23.85 -7.95 35.18
C ASP A 108 -25.13 -8.65 35.65
N LYS A 109 -25.99 -9.01 34.68
CA LYS A 109 -27.21 -9.77 34.98
C LYS A 109 -26.89 -11.17 35.54
N THR A 110 -25.91 -11.86 34.95
CA THR A 110 -25.47 -13.17 35.44
C THR A 110 -24.85 -13.07 36.83
N ASP A 111 -24.03 -12.05 37.10
CA ASP A 111 -23.43 -11.82 38.41
C ASP A 111 -24.51 -11.58 39.48
N THR A 112 -25.51 -10.76 39.16
CA THR A 112 -26.67 -10.53 40.03
C THR A 112 -27.43 -11.83 40.32
N GLN A 113 -27.66 -12.67 39.30
CA GLN A 113 -28.34 -13.96 39.48
C GLN A 113 -27.52 -14.91 40.37
N ILE A 114 -26.21 -14.99 40.15
CA ILE A 114 -25.30 -15.80 40.98
C ILE A 114 -25.30 -15.29 42.43
N HIS A 115 -25.28 -13.98 42.64
CA HIS A 115 -25.37 -13.39 43.97
C HIS A 115 -26.65 -13.81 44.70
N THR A 116 -27.81 -13.70 44.04
CA THR A 116 -29.09 -14.15 44.59
C THR A 116 -29.09 -15.64 44.91
N MET A 117 -28.60 -16.48 43.99
CA MET A 117 -28.49 -17.93 44.23
C MET A 117 -27.61 -18.24 45.45
N ASN A 118 -26.52 -17.50 45.65
CA ASN A 118 -25.66 -17.66 46.82
C ASN A 118 -26.40 -17.32 48.12
N LEU A 119 -27.22 -16.26 48.13
CA LEU A 119 -28.06 -15.91 49.28
C LEU A 119 -29.10 -16.99 49.58
N ASP A 120 -29.77 -17.51 48.55
CA ASP A 120 -30.75 -18.58 48.67
C ASP A 120 -30.11 -19.85 49.25
N ILE A 121 -28.92 -20.23 48.77
CA ILE A 121 -28.16 -21.38 49.30
C ILE A 121 -27.81 -21.18 50.78
N ILE A 122 -27.43 -19.97 51.20
CA ILE A 122 -27.16 -19.67 52.61
C ILE A 122 -28.45 -19.81 53.44
N GLY A 123 -29.60 -19.35 52.92
CA GLY A 123 -30.90 -19.53 53.54
C GLY A 123 -31.25 -21.00 53.75
N ILE A 124 -31.19 -21.79 52.68
CA ILE A 124 -31.46 -23.24 52.71
C ILE A 124 -30.53 -23.95 53.70
N LYS A 125 -29.24 -23.60 53.74
CA LYS A 125 -28.31 -24.17 54.73
C LYS A 125 -28.75 -23.90 56.17
N LYS A 126 -29.26 -22.71 56.47
CA LYS A 126 -29.78 -22.36 57.81
C LYS A 126 -31.04 -23.15 58.15
N GLU A 127 -31.98 -23.27 57.21
CA GLU A 127 -33.21 -24.05 57.40
C GLU A 127 -32.90 -25.53 57.63
N LEU A 128 -31.97 -26.11 56.87
CA LEU A 128 -31.51 -27.49 57.07
C LEU A 128 -30.87 -27.69 58.45
N GLN A 129 -30.08 -26.75 58.94
CA GLN A 129 -29.51 -26.81 60.30
C GLN A 129 -30.59 -26.74 61.37
N TRP A 130 -31.57 -25.85 61.20
CA TRP A 130 -32.69 -25.73 62.11
C TRP A 130 -33.51 -27.03 62.18
N LEU A 131 -33.85 -27.60 61.01
CA LEU A 131 -34.57 -28.87 60.91
C LEU A 131 -33.77 -30.03 61.54
N LYS A 132 -32.46 -30.09 61.31
CA LYS A 132 -31.58 -31.11 61.92
C LYS A 132 -31.62 -31.03 63.45
N ARG A 133 -31.61 -29.83 64.04
CA ARG A 133 -31.68 -29.64 65.50
C ARG A 133 -33.02 -30.12 66.07
N ILE A 134 -34.13 -29.84 65.38
CA ILE A 134 -35.47 -30.30 65.81
C ILE A 134 -35.56 -31.83 65.74
N MET A 135 -35.10 -32.44 64.66
CA MET A 135 -35.10 -33.90 64.55
C MET A 135 -34.25 -34.56 65.64
N MET A 136 -33.10 -33.97 65.98
CA MET A 136 -32.27 -34.45 67.09
C MET A 136 -33.00 -34.36 68.44
N ALA A 137 -33.69 -33.25 68.71
CA ALA A 137 -34.48 -33.10 69.92
C ALA A 137 -35.65 -34.11 69.97
N ALA A 138 -36.36 -34.31 68.86
CA ALA A 138 -37.46 -35.26 68.75
C ALA A 138 -36.99 -36.71 68.97
N THR A 139 -35.89 -37.10 68.33
CA THR A 139 -35.30 -38.45 68.52
C THR A 139 -34.83 -38.66 69.96
N CYS A 140 -34.16 -37.68 70.58
CA CYS A 140 -33.82 -37.75 72.01
C CYS A 140 -35.07 -37.89 72.90
N ALA A 141 -36.14 -37.14 72.63
CA ALA A 141 -37.38 -37.22 73.40
C ALA A 141 -38.05 -38.60 73.29
N ILE A 142 -38.07 -39.18 72.09
CA ILE A 142 -38.59 -40.54 71.85
C ILE A 142 -37.77 -41.58 72.61
N VAL A 143 -36.44 -41.49 72.55
CA VAL A 143 -35.54 -42.41 73.28
C VAL A 143 -35.77 -42.32 74.79
N LEU A 144 -35.83 -41.11 75.35
CA LEU A 144 -36.07 -40.90 76.78
C LEU A 144 -37.43 -41.45 77.24
N ALA A 145 -38.48 -41.24 76.46
CA ALA A 145 -39.81 -41.78 76.75
C ALA A 145 -39.81 -43.31 76.75
N ALA A 146 -39.15 -43.93 75.77
CA ALA A 146 -39.01 -45.38 75.69
C ALA A 146 -38.21 -45.95 76.88
N SER A 147 -37.08 -45.32 77.27
CA SER A 147 -36.31 -45.73 78.44
C SER A 147 -37.12 -45.64 79.73
N LYS A 148 -37.85 -44.53 79.93
CA LYS A 148 -38.71 -44.35 81.12
C LYS A 148 -39.78 -45.43 81.22
N TYR A 149 -40.39 -45.83 80.09
CA TYR A 149 -41.39 -46.89 80.04
C TYR A 149 -40.81 -48.25 80.45
N ILE A 150 -39.60 -48.59 79.99
CA ILE A 150 -38.94 -49.88 80.29
C ILE A 150 -38.49 -49.98 81.75
N PHE A 151 -37.99 -48.90 82.37
CA PHE A 151 -37.45 -48.94 83.74
C PHE A 151 -38.50 -48.77 84.86
N ILE A 152 -39.69 -48.23 84.56
CA ILE A 152 -40.77 -47.99 85.55
C ILE A 152 -41.83 -49.11 85.54
N SER A 153 -41.92 -49.91 84.46
CA SER A 153 -42.71 -51.15 84.41
C SER A 153 -41.98 -52.34 85.01
#